data_AF-A0A535WBK5-F1
#
_entry.id   AF-A0A535WBK5-F1
#
_cell.length_a   1.000
_cell.length_b   1.000
_cell.length_c   1.000
_cell.angle_alpha   90.00
_cell.angle_beta   90.00
_cell.angle_gamma   90.00
#
_symmetry.space_group_name_H-M   'P 1'
#
loop_
_entity.id
_entity.type
_entity.pdbx_description
1 polymer ?
#
loop_
_entity_poly.entity_id
_entity_poly.type
_entity_poly.pdbx_seq_one_letter_code
_entity_poly.pdbx_strand_id
1 'polypeptide(L)'
;MSFGCERLETRSGKEPYMQGFYGWLNKNLRGRKGQQGFTLIELLVVVTILGILAAIVTLSLVGLTTNANVQACNAEYKTVQAALDAYMANNNLDTIAAGSNTNDMTTPVALFNPNPSGTSPNYTRNGTTQFKYDWDAHGKIINIHGPSGCVIK
;
A
#
# COMPACT_ATOMS: atom_id res chain seq x y z
N MET A 1 18.77 11.89 57.23
CA MET A 1 20.09 11.63 56.63
C MET A 1 19.82 10.89 55.32
N SER A 2 19.58 11.62 54.22
CA SER A 2 20.59 12.05 53.22
C SER A 2 21.43 10.89 52.70
N PHE A 3 21.27 10.55 51.42
CA PHE A 3 22.27 10.24 50.37
C PHE A 3 21.42 9.89 49.12
N GLY A 4 21.33 10.77 48.12
CA GLY A 4 22.33 10.91 47.04
C GLY A 4 21.78 10.18 45.81
N CYS A 5 21.13 10.88 44.86
CA CYS A 5 21.77 11.42 43.66
C CYS A 5 22.57 10.37 42.89
N GLU A 6 21.99 9.80 41.84
CA GLU A 6 22.74 9.59 40.61
C GLU A 6 21.79 9.82 39.42
N ARG A 7 22.11 10.87 38.69
CA ARG A 7 21.46 11.38 37.49
C ARG A 7 21.88 10.48 36.34
N LEU A 8 20.94 9.73 35.75
CA LEU A 8 21.22 9.07 34.48
C LEU A 8 21.19 10.12 33.37
N GLU A 9 22.40 10.53 32.99
CA GLU A 9 22.67 11.29 31.77
C GLU A 9 21.87 10.73 30.59
N THR A 10 21.22 11.64 29.89
CA THR A 10 20.72 11.42 28.53
C THR A 10 21.88 11.00 27.64
N ARG A 11 22.04 9.69 27.42
CA ARG A 11 22.84 9.19 26.29
C ARG A 11 22.11 9.58 25.02
N SER A 12 22.46 10.75 24.50
CA SER A 12 22.22 11.15 23.12
C SER A 12 22.88 10.12 22.19
N GLY A 13 22.10 9.11 21.81
CA GLY A 13 22.44 8.20 20.74
C GLY A 13 22.41 8.98 19.43
N LYS A 14 23.59 9.33 18.93
CA LYS A 14 23.74 9.89 17.58
C LYS A 14 23.58 8.73 16.60
N GLU A 15 22.45 8.72 15.91
CA GLU A 15 22.08 7.91 14.74
C GLU A 15 23.28 7.52 13.84
N PRO A 16 23.63 6.22 13.68
CA PRO A 16 24.81 5.78 12.92
C PRO A 16 24.52 5.34 11.47
N TYR A 17 23.46 5.83 10.82
CA TYR A 17 23.17 5.45 9.42
C TYR A 17 23.90 6.32 8.37
N MET A 18 24.45 7.46 8.76
CA MET A 18 25.04 8.44 7.83
C MET A 18 26.51 8.21 7.47
N GLN A 19 27.19 7.14 7.93
CA GLN A 19 28.65 7.00 7.75
C GLN A 19 29.08 5.95 6.71
N GLY A 20 28.22 4.98 6.38
CA GLY A 20 28.60 3.91 5.44
C GLY A 20 28.82 4.41 4.02
N PHE A 21 27.96 5.33 3.55
CA PHE A 21 27.99 5.82 2.17
C PHE A 21 29.15 6.79 1.91
N TYR A 22 29.36 7.78 2.80
CA TYR A 22 30.44 8.75 2.63
C TYR A 22 31.84 8.13 2.77
N GLY A 23 31.98 7.10 3.63
CA GLY A 23 33.23 6.34 3.75
C GLY A 23 33.57 5.51 2.51
N TRP A 24 32.56 4.92 1.85
CA TRP A 24 32.73 4.19 0.59
C TRP A 24 33.10 5.11 -0.57
N LEU A 25 32.42 6.26 -0.69
CA LEU A 25 32.69 7.25 -1.74
C LEU A 25 34.12 7.76 -1.71
N ASN A 26 34.67 8.06 -0.52
CA ASN A 26 36.01 8.64 -0.39
C ASN A 26 37.14 7.65 -0.70
N LYS A 27 36.87 6.34 -0.63
CA LYS A 27 37.87 5.29 -0.88
C LYS A 27 38.11 5.04 -2.36
N ASN A 28 37.09 5.28 -3.21
CA ASN A 28 37.18 5.06 -4.66
C ASN A 28 37.64 6.29 -5.47
N LEU A 29 37.78 7.47 -4.84
CA LEU A 29 38.19 8.71 -5.52
C LEU A 29 39.73 8.92 -5.55
N ARG A 30 40.52 8.00 -4.98
CA ARG A 30 42.00 8.09 -4.94
C ARG A 30 42.69 7.13 -5.92
N GLY A 31 42.18 7.02 -7.14
CA GLY A 31 42.74 6.22 -8.22
C GLY A 31 43.19 7.05 -9.43
N ARG A 32 44.51 7.30 -9.50
CA ARG A 32 45.37 7.51 -10.68
C ARG A 32 44.92 8.43 -11.85
N LYS A 33 45.76 9.45 -12.03
CA LYS A 33 46.02 10.27 -13.24
C LYS A 33 45.65 9.59 -14.56
N GLY A 34 44.67 10.20 -15.22
CA GLY A 34 44.18 9.88 -16.55
C GLY A 34 42.86 10.61 -16.79
N GLN A 35 42.82 11.92 -16.50
CA GLN A 35 41.62 12.75 -16.72
C GLN A 35 41.46 12.99 -18.22
N GLN A 36 41.00 11.97 -18.95
CA GLN A 36 40.31 12.17 -20.21
C GLN A 36 38.98 12.84 -19.86
N GLY A 37 38.89 14.14 -20.10
CA GLY A 37 37.69 14.91 -19.84
C GLY A 37 36.55 14.38 -20.69
N PHE A 38 35.42 14.06 -20.04
CA PHE A 38 34.15 13.87 -20.72
C PHE A 38 33.93 15.06 -21.65
N THR A 39 33.71 14.77 -22.93
CA THR A 39 33.43 15.84 -23.87
C THR A 39 32.06 16.44 -23.52
N LEU A 40 31.90 17.76 -23.62
CA LEU A 40 30.62 18.41 -23.34
C LEU A 40 29.49 17.84 -24.22
N ILE A 41 29.83 17.42 -25.44
CA ILE A 41 28.88 16.80 -26.37
C ILE A 41 28.41 15.42 -25.91
N GLU A 42 29.28 14.65 -25.24
CA GLU A 42 28.96 13.32 -24.73
C GLU A 42 27.95 13.38 -23.58
N LEU A 43 28.04 14.40 -22.72
CA LEU A 43 26.98 14.63 -21.72
C LEU A 43 25.73 15.27 -22.32
N LEU A 44 25.87 16.15 -23.32
CA LEU A 44 24.73 16.82 -23.97
C LEU A 44 23.80 15.82 -24.66
N VAL A 45 24.35 14.86 -25.42
CA VAL A 45 23.52 13.85 -26.11
C VAL A 45 22.83 12.91 -25.11
N VAL A 46 23.46 12.61 -23.98
CA VAL A 46 22.89 11.72 -22.96
C VAL A 46 21.70 12.38 -22.27
N VAL A 47 21.86 13.61 -21.79
CA VAL A 47 20.75 14.28 -21.08
C VAL A 47 19.58 14.63 -22.01
N THR A 48 19.84 14.86 -23.30
CA THR A 48 18.78 15.07 -24.30
C THR A 48 17.97 13.79 -24.54
N ILE A 49 18.64 12.64 -24.72
CA ILE A 49 17.92 11.36 -24.85
C ILE A 49 17.17 11.02 -23.56
N LEU A 50 17.77 11.22 -22.38
CA LEU A 50 17.09 11.01 -21.10
C LEU A 50 15.88 11.94 -20.94
N GLY A 51 15.95 13.18 -21.42
CA GLY A 51 14.82 14.11 -21.45
C GLY A 51 13.67 13.62 -22.32
N ILE A 52 13.96 13.12 -23.53
CA ILE A 52 12.93 12.56 -24.44
C ILE A 52 12.28 11.32 -23.83
N LEU A 53 13.08 10.40 -23.28
CA LEU A 53 12.57 9.18 -22.65
C LEU A 53 11.68 9.49 -21.44
N ALA A 54 12.11 10.42 -20.57
CA ALA A 54 11.34 10.82 -19.41
C ALA A 54 9.98 11.42 -19.81
N ALA A 55 9.92 12.22 -20.86
CA ALA A 55 8.67 12.83 -21.34
C ALA A 55 7.64 11.81 -21.87
N ILE A 56 8.09 10.76 -22.56
CA ILE A 56 7.18 9.70 -23.07
C ILE A 56 6.65 8.84 -21.92
N VAL A 57 7.52 8.48 -20.98
CA VAL A 57 7.16 7.63 -19.84
C VAL A 57 6.09 8.29 -18.98
N THR A 58 6.22 9.59 -18.67
CA THR A 58 5.25 10.30 -17.83
C THR A 58 3.83 10.27 -18.41
N LEU A 59 3.67 10.50 -19.70
CA LEU A 59 2.37 10.43 -20.37
C LEU A 59 1.77 9.01 -20.35
N SER A 60 2.60 7.98 -20.47
CA SER A 60 2.13 6.59 -20.44
C SER A 60 1.62 6.14 -19.07
N LEU A 61 2.20 6.66 -17.99
CA LEU A 61 1.87 6.23 -16.62
C LEU A 61 0.48 6.69 -16.16
N VAL A 62 0.01 7.85 -16.63
CA VAL A 62 -1.26 8.46 -16.18
C VAL A 62 -2.47 7.56 -16.48
N GLY A 63 -2.47 6.84 -17.61
CA GLY A 63 -3.57 5.94 -17.98
C GLY A 63 -3.47 4.52 -17.40
N LEU A 64 -2.30 4.10 -16.94
CA LEU A 64 -2.10 2.75 -16.38
C LEU A 64 -2.63 2.65 -14.96
N THR A 65 -2.47 3.70 -14.14
CA THR A 65 -2.92 3.72 -12.74
C THR A 65 -4.44 3.65 -12.63
N THR A 66 -5.17 4.35 -13.51
CA THR A 66 -6.63 4.32 -13.53
C THR A 66 -7.16 2.93 -13.88
N ASN A 67 -6.60 2.30 -14.93
CA ASN A 67 -6.96 0.93 -15.31
C ASN A 67 -6.61 -0.09 -14.22
N ALA A 68 -5.43 0.04 -13.60
CA ALA A 68 -5.01 -0.82 -12.49
C ALA A 68 -5.99 -0.72 -11.31
N ASN A 69 -6.44 0.50 -10.97
CA ASN A 69 -7.41 0.72 -9.90
C ASN A 69 -8.78 0.09 -10.22
N VAL A 70 -9.26 0.20 -11.46
CA VAL A 70 -10.53 -0.43 -11.87
C VAL A 70 -10.44 -1.95 -11.79
N GLN A 71 -9.33 -2.55 -12.23
CA GLN A 71 -9.14 -4.00 -12.15
C GLN A 71 -9.00 -4.48 -10.70
N ALA A 72 -8.26 -3.75 -9.87
CA ALA A 72 -8.15 -4.03 -8.44
C ALA A 72 -9.52 -3.98 -7.76
N CYS A 73 -10.35 -2.98 -8.11
CA CYS A 73 -11.69 -2.84 -7.57
C CYS A 73 -12.61 -4.02 -7.96
N ASN A 74 -12.59 -4.44 -9.22
CA ASN A 74 -13.38 -5.59 -9.66
C ASN A 74 -12.94 -6.91 -9.00
N ALA A 75 -11.63 -7.07 -8.74
CA ALA A 75 -11.10 -8.25 -8.07
C ALA A 75 -11.48 -8.27 -6.57
N GLU A 76 -11.35 -7.13 -5.91
CA GLU A 76 -11.72 -6.99 -4.50
C GLU A 76 -13.23 -7.13 -4.30
N TYR A 77 -14.05 -6.50 -5.15
CA TYR A 77 -15.51 -6.66 -5.17
C TYR A 77 -15.95 -8.13 -5.16
N LYS A 78 -15.40 -8.94 -6.06
CA LYS A 78 -15.73 -10.38 -6.14
C LYS A 78 -15.32 -11.13 -4.87
N THR A 79 -14.20 -10.73 -4.27
CA THR A 79 -13.70 -11.31 -3.04
C THR A 79 -14.62 -10.98 -1.86
N VAL A 80 -15.08 -9.72 -1.75
CA VAL A 80 -16.00 -9.29 -0.69
C VAL A 80 -17.39 -9.90 -0.87
N GLN A 81 -17.91 -9.97 -2.10
CA GLN A 81 -19.20 -10.63 -2.37
C GLN A 81 -19.15 -12.11 -1.98
N ALA A 82 -18.11 -12.83 -2.39
CA ALA A 82 -17.92 -14.23 -2.00
C ALA A 82 -17.77 -14.41 -0.49
N ALA A 83 -17.14 -13.46 0.20
CA ALA A 83 -17.02 -13.49 1.66
C ALA A 83 -18.38 -13.29 2.36
N LEU A 84 -19.22 -12.37 1.87
CA LEU A 84 -20.59 -12.19 2.37
C LEU A 84 -21.44 -13.46 2.17
N ASP A 85 -21.38 -14.03 0.96
CA ASP A 85 -22.11 -15.26 0.63
C ASP A 85 -21.65 -16.44 1.52
N ALA A 86 -20.33 -16.58 1.73
CA ALA A 86 -19.77 -17.60 2.60
C ALA A 86 -20.12 -17.39 4.08
N TYR A 87 -20.14 -16.15 4.56
CA TYR A 87 -20.56 -15.80 5.91
C TYR A 87 -22.02 -16.18 6.15
N MET A 88 -22.92 -15.81 5.23
CA MET A 88 -24.34 -16.14 5.33
C MET A 88 -24.58 -17.65 5.25
N ALA A 89 -23.88 -18.34 4.34
CA ALA A 89 -23.98 -19.79 4.21
C ALA A 89 -23.46 -20.54 5.44
N ASN A 90 -22.36 -20.10 6.05
CA ASN A 90 -21.80 -20.74 7.23
C ASN A 90 -22.67 -20.54 8.48
N ASN A 91 -23.26 -19.36 8.64
CA ASN A 91 -24.11 -19.02 9.78
C ASN A 91 -25.59 -19.37 9.53
N ASN A 92 -25.94 -19.89 8.36
CA ASN A 92 -27.30 -20.24 7.94
C ASN A 92 -28.28 -19.05 8.09
N LEU A 93 -27.85 -17.88 7.60
CA LEU A 93 -28.58 -16.61 7.68
C LEU A 93 -29.20 -16.24 6.32
N ASP A 94 -30.47 -15.84 6.33
CA ASP A 94 -31.15 -15.29 5.14
C ASP A 94 -30.99 -13.77 5.01
N THR A 95 -30.65 -13.10 6.12
CA THR A 95 -30.42 -11.66 6.17
C THR A 95 -29.29 -11.28 7.12
N ILE A 96 -28.56 -10.22 6.78
CA ILE A 96 -27.48 -9.63 7.57
C ILE A 96 -27.70 -8.12 7.75
N ALA A 97 -26.93 -7.51 8.64
CA ALA A 97 -26.92 -6.05 8.77
C ALA A 97 -26.38 -5.41 7.47
N ALA A 98 -27.17 -4.51 6.89
CA ALA A 98 -26.77 -3.74 5.71
C ALA A 98 -25.54 -2.87 6.03
N GLY A 99 -24.56 -2.90 5.15
CA GLY A 99 -23.36 -2.08 5.23
C GLY A 99 -23.51 -0.85 4.38
N SER A 100 -23.01 0.29 4.87
CA SER A 100 -22.93 1.50 4.08
C SER A 100 -21.56 2.13 4.22
N ASN A 101 -20.93 2.40 3.09
CA ASN A 101 -19.70 3.14 2.90
C ASN A 101 -18.60 2.68 3.86
N THR A 102 -18.51 1.36 4.04
CA THR A 102 -17.57 0.73 4.96
C THR A 102 -16.48 0.00 4.20
N ASN A 103 -15.25 0.18 4.66
CA ASN A 103 -14.10 -0.66 4.32
C ASN A 103 -13.66 -1.51 5.52
N ASP A 104 -14.33 -1.37 6.66
CA ASP A 104 -14.09 -2.20 7.83
C ASP A 104 -14.90 -3.49 7.64
N MET A 105 -14.20 -4.62 7.59
CA MET A 105 -14.78 -5.95 7.44
C MET A 105 -15.06 -6.61 8.78
N THR A 106 -14.90 -5.90 9.90
CA THR A 106 -15.29 -6.37 11.24
C THR A 106 -16.70 -5.96 11.63
N THR A 107 -17.20 -4.85 11.06
CA THR A 107 -18.54 -4.29 11.33
C THR A 107 -19.13 -3.67 10.05
N PRO A 108 -20.46 -3.68 9.86
CA PRO A 108 -21.49 -4.27 10.71
C PRO A 108 -21.60 -5.80 10.61
N VAL A 109 -20.89 -6.42 9.66
CA VAL A 109 -20.83 -7.88 9.49
C VAL A 109 -19.38 -8.31 9.64
N ALA A 110 -19.12 -9.28 10.52
CA ALA A 110 -17.77 -9.75 10.85
C ALA A 110 -17.23 -10.73 9.80
N LEU A 111 -16.91 -10.21 8.62
CA LEU A 111 -16.22 -10.97 7.57
C LEU A 111 -14.74 -11.20 7.89
N PHE A 112 -14.16 -10.30 8.69
CA PHE A 112 -12.85 -10.44 9.30
C PHE A 112 -12.97 -10.49 10.82
N ASN A 113 -12.30 -11.46 11.42
CA ASN A 113 -12.13 -11.62 12.85
C ASN A 113 -10.62 -11.60 13.17
N PRO A 114 -10.12 -10.64 13.97
CA PRO A 114 -8.70 -10.59 14.34
C PRO A 114 -8.25 -11.81 15.18
N ASN A 115 -9.19 -12.50 15.82
CA ASN A 115 -8.94 -13.69 16.63
C ASN A 115 -9.78 -14.87 16.10
N PRO A 116 -9.46 -15.43 14.92
CA PRO A 116 -10.25 -16.49 14.31
C PRO A 116 -10.16 -17.78 15.14
N SER A 117 -11.28 -18.49 15.22
CA SER A 117 -11.38 -19.80 15.88
C SER A 117 -12.13 -20.76 14.98
N GLY A 118 -12.16 -22.05 15.32
CA GLY A 118 -12.87 -23.07 14.52
C GLY A 118 -14.37 -22.79 14.36
N THR A 119 -14.97 -22.03 15.27
CA THR A 119 -16.39 -21.64 15.26
C THR A 119 -16.63 -20.22 14.74
N SER A 120 -15.57 -19.46 14.45
CA SER A 120 -15.65 -18.07 13.98
C SER A 120 -14.52 -17.80 13.00
N PRO A 121 -14.60 -18.40 11.79
CA PRO A 121 -13.54 -18.31 10.80
C PRO A 121 -13.48 -16.93 10.15
N ASN A 122 -12.40 -16.68 9.43
CA ASN A 122 -12.26 -15.51 8.57
C ASN A 122 -12.81 -15.79 7.17
N TYR A 123 -13.58 -14.84 6.65
CA TYR A 123 -14.15 -14.87 5.30
C TYR A 123 -13.37 -13.94 4.35
N THR A 124 -12.67 -12.95 4.89
CA THR A 124 -11.70 -12.11 4.17
C THR A 124 -10.28 -12.25 4.73
N ARG A 125 -9.27 -11.94 3.91
CA ARG A 125 -7.86 -11.96 4.34
C ARG A 125 -7.44 -10.75 5.18
N ASN A 126 -8.14 -9.63 5.06
CA ASN A 126 -7.80 -8.38 5.71
C ASN A 126 -9.06 -7.77 6.36
N GLY A 127 -8.88 -7.14 7.52
CA GLY A 127 -9.93 -6.41 8.22
C GLY A 127 -10.27 -5.07 7.59
N THR A 128 -9.40 -4.53 6.74
CA THR A 128 -9.65 -3.29 6.02
C THR A 128 -9.44 -3.47 4.52
N THR A 129 -10.46 -3.16 3.73
CA THR A 129 -10.42 -3.19 2.26
C THR A 129 -9.90 -1.88 1.67
N GLN A 130 -9.40 -1.91 0.42
CA GLN A 130 -8.94 -0.69 -0.27
C GLN A 130 -10.12 0.20 -0.67
N PHE A 131 -11.22 -0.42 -1.09
CA PHE A 131 -12.45 0.27 -1.47
C PHE A 131 -13.49 0.13 -0.36
N LYS A 132 -14.51 0.99 -0.39
CA LYS A 132 -15.64 0.92 0.53
C LYS A 132 -16.87 0.38 -0.19
N TYR A 133 -17.69 -0.37 0.51
CA TYR A 133 -18.81 -1.09 -0.08
C TYR A 133 -20.11 -0.72 0.63
N ASP A 134 -21.17 -0.66 -0.17
CA ASP A 134 -22.55 -0.73 0.32
C ASP A 134 -23.09 -2.12 0.00
N TRP A 135 -23.72 -2.79 0.97
CA TRP A 135 -24.43 -4.04 0.73
C TRP A 135 -25.82 -4.01 1.37
N ASP A 136 -26.76 -4.68 0.74
CA ASP A 136 -28.11 -4.81 1.24
C ASP A 136 -28.24 -5.88 2.34
N ALA A 137 -29.45 -6.02 2.88
CA ALA A 137 -29.73 -7.01 3.92
C ALA A 137 -29.55 -8.47 3.43
N HIS A 138 -29.48 -8.71 2.13
CA HIS A 138 -29.27 -10.04 1.54
C HIS A 138 -27.80 -10.29 1.19
N GLY A 139 -26.88 -9.44 1.67
CA GLY A 139 -25.45 -9.59 1.42
C GLY A 139 -25.04 -9.29 -0.02
N LYS A 140 -25.92 -8.69 -0.83
CA LYS A 140 -25.56 -8.26 -2.18
C LYS A 140 -24.96 -6.87 -2.12
N ILE A 141 -23.78 -6.72 -2.71
CA ILE A 141 -23.15 -5.41 -2.87
C ILE A 141 -23.94 -4.57 -3.87
N ILE A 142 -24.34 -3.37 -3.46
CA ILE A 142 -25.18 -2.43 -4.23
C ILE A 142 -24.41 -1.20 -4.75
N ASN A 143 -23.35 -0.77 -4.07
CA ASN A 143 -22.45 0.27 -4.56
C ASN A 143 -21.01 0.03 -4.09
N ILE A 144 -20.06 0.64 -4.80
CA ILE A 144 -18.64 0.67 -4.44
C ILE A 144 -18.17 2.12 -4.46
N HIS A 145 -17.54 2.57 -3.38
CA HIS A 145 -16.96 3.90 -3.27
C HIS A 145 -15.44 3.82 -3.47
N GLY A 146 -14.93 4.51 -4.49
CA GLY A 146 -13.52 4.45 -4.89
C GLY A 146 -13.17 5.41 -6.04
N PRO A 147 -11.95 5.29 -6.61
CA PRO A 147 -11.53 6.07 -7.77
C PRO A 147 -12.52 5.91 -8.93
N SER A 148 -12.72 6.99 -9.68
CA SER A 148 -13.64 7.05 -10.81
C SER A 148 -13.39 5.92 -11.81
N GLY A 149 -14.41 5.08 -12.04
CA GLY A 149 -14.39 3.98 -13.00
C GLY A 149 -14.65 2.58 -12.42
N CYS A 150 -14.65 2.42 -11.10
CA CYS A 150 -15.13 1.18 -10.49
C CYS A 150 -16.66 1.09 -10.52
N VAL A 151 -17.21 0.05 -11.15
CA VAL A 151 -18.66 -0.19 -11.27
C VAL A 151 -18.91 -1.69 -11.12
N ILE A 152 -20.00 -2.03 -10.45
CA ILE A 152 -20.47 -3.41 -10.32
C ILE A 152 -20.77 -3.97 -11.72
N LYS A 153 -20.17 -5.11 -12.06
CA LYS A 153 -20.34 -5.79 -13.35
C LYS A 153 -20.98 -7.16 -13.17
#